data_AF-A0A091MDW5-F1
#
_entry.id   AF-A0A091MDW5-F1
#
_cell.length_a   1.000
_cell.length_b   1.000
_cell.length_c   1.000
_cell.angle_alpha   90.00
_cell.angle_beta   90.00
_cell.angle_gamma   90.00
#
_symmetry.space_group_name_H-M   'P 1'
#
loop_
_entity.id
_entity.type
_entity.pdbx_description
1 polymer ?
#
loop_
_entity_poly.entity_id
_entity_poly.type
_entity_poly.pdbx_seq_one_letter_code
_entity_poly.pdbx_strand_id
1 'polypeptide(L)' 'PLTFVNECVSFTTNVSARFWLIDCRQTQESVTFASQVYREIICVPYMAKFVVFAKSHDPIEARLRC' A
#
# COMPACT_ATOMS: atom_id res chain seq x y z
N PRO A 1 18.79 -17.11 12.50
CA PRO A 1 19.85 -16.13 12.86
C PRO A 1 19.92 -15.06 11.77
N LEU A 2 20.11 -13.80 12.14
CA LEU A 2 20.26 -12.67 11.21
C LEU A 2 21.72 -12.21 11.22
N THR A 3 22.35 -12.15 10.06
CA THR A 3 23.74 -11.65 9.92
C THR A 3 23.71 -10.34 9.17
N PHE A 4 24.31 -9.29 9.76
CA PHE A 4 24.34 -7.95 9.19
C PHE A 4 25.68 -7.70 8.52
N VAL A 5 25.69 -7.45 7.21
CA VAL A 5 26.91 -7.16 6.44
C VAL A 5 26.56 -6.14 5.36
N ASN A 6 27.31 -5.05 5.25
CA ASN A 6 27.15 -4.02 4.22
C ASN A 6 25.71 -3.48 4.11
N GLU A 7 25.09 -3.09 5.24
CA GLU A 7 23.69 -2.62 5.30
C GLU A 7 22.64 -3.64 4.82
N CYS A 8 23.02 -4.91 4.65
CA CYS A 8 22.14 -6.01 4.26
C CYS A 8 21.96 -7.02 5.41
N VAL A 9 20.83 -7.73 5.39
CA VAL A 9 20.51 -8.80 6.34
C VAL A 9 20.48 -10.15 5.62
N SER A 10 21.35 -11.07 6.06
CA SER A 10 21.45 -12.43 5.55
C SER A 10 20.88 -13.45 6.54
N PHE A 11 20.05 -14.36 6.06
CA PHE A 11 19.46 -15.46 6.82
C PHE A 11 19.17 -16.68 5.94
N THR A 12 19.04 -17.86 6.55
CA THR A 12 18.73 -19.12 5.85
C THR A 12 17.29 -19.57 6.13
N THR A 13 16.62 -20.15 5.13
CA THR A 13 15.29 -20.76 5.25
C THR A 13 15.25 -22.06 4.46
N ASN A 14 14.55 -23.07 4.97
CA ASN A 14 14.33 -24.34 4.27
C ASN A 14 13.05 -24.34 3.44
N VAL A 15 12.27 -23.26 3.50
CA VAL A 15 10.98 -23.11 2.80
C VAL A 15 10.97 -21.87 1.93
N SER A 16 10.30 -21.96 0.78
CA SER A 16 10.02 -20.83 -0.09
C SER A 16 8.81 -20.07 0.44
N ALA A 17 8.99 -18.80 0.79
CA ALA A 17 7.96 -17.92 1.31
C ALA A 17 8.25 -16.45 0.96
N ARG A 18 7.32 -15.56 1.28
CA ARG A 18 7.53 -14.11 1.19
C ARG A 18 8.10 -13.61 2.51
N PHE A 19 9.21 -12.89 2.43
CA PHE A 19 9.88 -12.31 3.58
C PHE A 19 9.91 -10.80 3.45
N TRP A 20 9.70 -10.10 4.56
CA TRP A 20 9.75 -8.65 4.60
C TRP A 20 10.38 -8.22 5.91
N LEU A 21 11.35 -7.30 5.84
CA LEU A 21 11.99 -6.71 7.01
C LEU A 21 11.22 -5.45 7.40
N ILE A 22 10.94 -5.30 8.68
CA ILE A 22 10.30 -4.11 9.25
C ILE A 22 11.12 -3.66 10.46
N ASP A 23 11.44 -2.37 10.50
CA ASP A 23 11.96 -1.71 11.68
C ASP A 23 10.85 -0.84 12.28
N CYS A 24 10.42 -1.18 13.49
CA CYS A 24 9.37 -0.47 14.20
C CYS A 24 9.61 -0.48 15.71
N ARG A 25 9.29 0.63 16.39
CA ARG A 25 9.46 0.75 17.85
C ARG A 25 8.50 -0.15 18.64
N GLN A 26 7.28 -0.34 18.15
CA GLN A 26 6.25 -1.19 18.76
C GLN A 26 6.23 -2.56 18.08
N THR A 27 7.07 -3.47 18.53
CA THR A 27 7.21 -4.82 17.92
C THR A 27 5.92 -5.64 17.95
N GLN A 28 5.05 -5.44 18.94
CA GLN A 28 3.73 -6.08 19.01
C GLN A 28 2.79 -5.67 17.87
N GLU A 29 2.98 -4.47 17.30
CA GLU A 29 2.16 -3.95 16.20
C GLU A 29 2.78 -4.19 14.82
N SER A 30 3.99 -4.77 14.76
CA SER A 30 4.75 -5.01 13.51
C SER A 30 3.92 -5.72 12.42
N VAL A 31 3.16 -6.75 12.80
CA VAL A 31 2.29 -7.51 11.88
C VAL A 31 1.11 -6.66 11.41
N THR A 32 0.54 -5.84 12.28
CA THR A 32 -0.55 -4.92 11.94
C THR A 32 -0.07 -3.87 10.95
N PHE A 33 1.08 -3.25 11.20
CA PHE A 33 1.69 -2.28 10.29
C PHE A 33 1.99 -2.91 8.93
N ALA A 34 2.66 -4.07 8.92
CA ALA A 34 2.95 -4.78 7.68
C ALA A 34 1.67 -5.13 6.91
N SER A 35 0.61 -5.57 7.60
CA SER A 35 -0.66 -5.93 6.96
C SER A 35 -1.37 -4.72 6.33
N GLN A 36 -1.36 -3.57 7.02
CA GLN A 36 -1.94 -2.32 6.51
C GLN A 36 -1.19 -1.84 5.26
N VAL A 37 0.14 -1.76 5.33
CA VAL A 37 0.96 -1.32 4.20
C VAL A 37 0.84 -2.31 3.03
N TYR A 38 0.94 -3.61 3.31
CA TYR A 38 0.82 -4.65 2.29
C TYR A 38 -0.52 -4.55 1.54
N ARG A 39 -1.63 -4.30 2.24
CA ARG A 39 -2.95 -4.14 1.63
C ARG A 39 -3.00 -2.99 0.61
N GLU A 40 -2.27 -1.91 0.84
CA GLU A 40 -2.23 -0.76 -0.09
C GLU A 40 -1.29 -1.02 -1.26
N ILE A 41 -0.06 -1.48 -0.99
CA ILE A 41 1.00 -1.57 -2.01
C ILE A 41 0.80 -2.73 -3.00
N ILE A 42 0.00 -3.75 -2.65
CA ILE A 42 -0.31 -4.84 -3.59
C ILE A 42 -1.26 -4.42 -4.71
N CYS A 43 -1.95 -3.27 -4.54
CA CYS A 43 -2.86 -2.76 -5.55
C CYS A 43 -2.09 -2.48 -6.84
N VAL A 44 -2.45 -3.16 -7.92
CA VAL A 44 -1.82 -2.93 -9.22
C VAL A 44 -2.14 -1.50 -9.68
N PRO A 45 -1.13 -0.67 -9.98
CA PRO A 45 -1.38 0.71 -10.39
C PRO A 45 -1.92 0.75 -11.83
N TYR A 46 -3.04 1.45 -12.01
CA TYR A 46 -3.63 1.72 -13.32
C TYR A 46 -3.61 3.20 -13.63
N MET A 47 -3.32 3.55 -14.89
CA MET A 47 -3.43 4.92 -15.38
C MET A 47 -4.88 5.19 -15.78
N ALA A 48 -5.52 6.18 -15.16
CA ALA A 48 -6.90 6.54 -15.42
C ALA A 48 -7.04 8.04 -15.74
N LYS A 49 -8.13 8.41 -16.42
CA LYS A 49 -8.54 9.80 -16.63
C LYS A 49 -9.83 10.05 -15.84
N PHE A 50 -9.84 11.09 -15.02
CA PHE A 50 -11.06 11.56 -14.35
C PHE A 50 -11.75 12.57 -15.27
N VAL A 51 -13.03 12.35 -15.59
CA VAL A 51 -13.80 13.19 -16.50
C VAL A 51 -15.12 13.54 -15.84
N VAL A 52 -15.37 14.83 -15.62
CA VAL A 52 -16.61 15.31 -14.98
C VAL A 52 -17.55 15.90 -16.01
N PHE A 53 -18.81 15.46 -16.00
CA PHE A 53 -19.89 16.01 -16.80
C PHE A 53 -20.86 16.79 -15.91
N ALA A 54 -21.40 17.90 -16.41
CA ALA A 54 -22.36 18.73 -15.69
C ALA A 54 -23.59 19.03 -16.56
N LYS A 55 -24.78 19.07 -15.95
CA LYS A 55 -26.01 19.56 -16.57
C LYS A 55 -26.76 20.45 -15.58
N SER A 56 -26.96 21.72 -15.93
CA SER A 56 -27.80 22.64 -15.14
C SER A 56 -29.28 22.27 -15.28
N HIS A 57 -29.97 22.14 -14.14
CA HIS A 57 -31.40 21.89 -14.09
C HIS A 57 -32.19 23.21 -13.99
N ASP A 58 -31.64 24.16 -13.23
CA ASP A 58 -32.11 25.53 -13.09
C ASP A 58 -30.89 26.47 -12.87
N PRO A 59 -31.06 27.81 -12.80
CA PRO A 59 -29.92 28.73 -12.71
C PRO A 59 -29.09 28.60 -11.43
N ILE A 60 -29.60 27.87 -10.42
CA ILE A 60 -29.00 27.76 -9.09
C ILE A 60 -28.51 26.31 -8.84
N GLU A 61 -29.15 25.31 -9.44
CA GLU A 61 -28.86 23.89 -9.27
C GLU A 61 -28.34 23.23 -10.56
N ALA A 62 -27.23 22.49 -10.43
CA ALA A 62 -26.66 21.67 -11.48
C ALA A 62 -26.36 20.26 -10.98
N ARG A 63 -26.53 19.28 -11.87
CA ARG A 63 -26.21 17.88 -11.60
C ARG A 63 -24.86 17.53 -12.20
N LEU A 64 -23.96 17.04 -11.34
CA LEU A 64 -22.64 16.55 -11.72
C LEU A 64 -22.63 15.02 -11.87
N ARG A 65 -21.82 14.53 -12.80
CA ARG A 65 -21.44 13.12 -12.96
C ARG A 65 -19.92 13.05 -13.09
N CYS A 66 -19.26 12.60 -12.03
CA CYS A 66 -17.82 12.37 -11.98
C CYS A 66 -17.45 10.97 -12.47
#